data_AF-A0A9D8L080-F1
#
_entry.id   AF-A0A9D8L080-F1
#
_cell.length_a   1.000
_cell.length_b   1.000
_cell.length_c   1.000
_cell.angle_alpha   90.00
_cell.angle_beta   90.00
_cell.angle_gamma   90.00
#
_symmetry.space_group_name_H-M   'P 1'
#
loop_
_entity.id
_entity.type
_entity.pdbx_description
1 polymer ?
#
loop_
_entity_poly.entity_id
_entity_poly.type
_entity_poly.pdbx_seq_one_letter_code
_entity_poly.pdbx_strand_id
1 'polypeptide(L)' 'MPRSIYERGLLKPEEVARLQRVFDEACRRRGVVPEGEEAREIALRLLALHNAGLTDESTLIDAAA' A
#
# COMPACT_ATOMS: atom_id res chain seq x y z
N MET A 1 7.07 18.21 3.09
CA MET A 1 5.78 18.94 3.14
C MET A 1 4.66 17.92 3.28
N PRO A 2 3.69 18.09 4.19
CA PRO A 2 2.52 17.23 4.24
C PRO A 2 1.74 17.35 2.92
N ARG A 3 1.22 16.24 2.37
CA ARG A 3 0.40 16.29 1.15
C ARG A 3 -0.74 17.29 1.34
N SER A 4 -0.96 18.10 0.31
CA SER A 4 -2.12 18.97 0.28
C SER A 4 -3.38 18.12 0.47
N ILE A 5 -4.35 18.61 1.24
CA ILE A 5 -5.66 17.97 1.41
C ILE A 5 -6.34 17.66 0.07
N TYR A 6 -6.02 18.42 -0.99
CA TYR A 6 -6.51 18.23 -2.34
C TYR A 6 -5.80 17.11 -3.13
N GLU A 7 -4.61 16.67 -2.68
CA GLU A 7 -3.87 15.55 -3.28
C GLU A 7 -4.21 14.21 -2.60
N ARG A 8 -5.01 14.22 -1.52
CA ARG A 8 -5.46 12.98 -0.88
C ARG A 8 -6.43 12.25 -1.81
N GLY A 9 -6.02 11.07 -2.28
CA GLY A 9 -6.79 10.24 -3.21
C GLY A 9 -6.29 10.26 -4.65
N LEU A 10 -5.35 11.15 -5.00
CA LEU A 10 -4.66 11.14 -6.29
C LEU A 10 -3.26 10.55 -6.10
N LEU A 11 -3.09 9.28 -6.46
CA LEU A 11 -1.79 8.63 -6.44
C LEU A 11 -0.97 9.09 -7.65
N LYS A 12 0.22 9.63 -7.40
CA LYS A 12 1.22 9.87 -8.43
C LYS A 12 1.76 8.53 -8.93
N PRO A 13 2.24 8.43 -10.19
CA PRO A 13 2.78 7.18 -10.73
C PRO A 13 3.86 6.54 -9.85
N GLU A 14 4.74 7.36 -9.25
CA GLU A 14 5.78 6.91 -8.31
C GLU A 14 5.22 6.34 -7.01
N GLU A 15 4.04 6.81 -6.59
CA GLU A 15 3.35 6.35 -5.39
C GLU A 15 2.63 5.02 -5.67
N VAL A 16 2.01 4.89 -6.85
CA VAL A 16 1.45 3.62 -7.32
C VAL A 16 2.54 2.56 -7.43
N ALA A 17 3.68 2.88 -8.06
CA ALA A 17 4.79 1.95 -8.20
C ALA A 17 5.36 1.50 -6.85
N ARG A 18 5.40 2.41 -5.87
CA ARG A 18 5.81 2.08 -4.49
C ARG A 18 4.80 1.17 -3.80
N LEU A 19 3.51 1.51 -3.85
CA LEU A 19 2.46 0.70 -3.26
C LEU A 19 2.39 -0.70 -3.87
N GLN A 20 2.61 -0.82 -5.18
CA GLN A 20 2.70 -2.12 -5.86
C GLN A 20 3.84 -2.98 -5.31
N ARG A 21 5.05 -2.43 -5.16
CA ARG A 21 6.19 -3.19 -4.59
C ARG A 21 5.90 -3.68 -3.17
N VAL A 22 5.33 -2.80 -2.34
CA VAL A 22 4.94 -3.11 -0.97
C VAL A 22 3.89 -4.22 -0.94
N PHE A 23 2.88 -4.12 -1.80
CA PHE A 23 1.84 -5.12 -1.94
C PHE A 23 2.40 -6.48 -2.38
N ASP A 24 3.23 -6.52 -3.42
CA ASP A 24 3.84 -7.75 -3.92
C ASP A 24 4.69 -8.44 -2.84
N GLU A 25 5.44 -7.65 -2.06
CA GLU A 25 6.23 -8.16 -0.94
C GLU A 25 5.35 -8.68 0.21
N ALA A 26 4.28 -7.95 0.57
CA ALA A 26 3.33 -8.39 1.60
C ALA A 26 2.62 -9.69 1.20
N CYS A 27 2.17 -9.80 -0.06
CA CYS A 27 1.60 -11.03 -0.61
C CYS A 27 2.61 -12.18 -0.56
N ARG A 28 3.87 -11.94 -0.96
CA ARG A 28 4.92 -12.96 -0.91
C ARG A 28 5.18 -13.46 0.51
N ARG A 29 5.28 -12.55 1.49
CA ARG A 29 5.51 -12.90 2.91
C ARG A 29 4.38 -13.73 3.50
N ARG A 30 3.14 -13.45 3.09
CA ARG A 30 1.95 -14.19 3.55
C ARG A 30 1.64 -15.44 2.72
N GLY A 31 2.33 -15.67 1.61
CA GLY A 31 2.02 -16.76 0.68
C GLY A 31 0.68 -16.58 -0.04
N VAL A 32 0.21 -15.34 -0.18
CA VAL A 32 -1.09 -14.99 -0.76
C VAL A 32 -0.98 -14.77 -2.26
N VAL A 33 -1.94 -15.29 -3.02
CA VAL A 33 -2.03 -15.06 -4.47
C VAL A 33 -2.59 -13.65 -4.72
N PRO A 34 -1.93 -12.79 -5.53
CA PRO A 34 -2.31 -11.39 -5.74
C PRO A 34 -3.74 -11.14 -6.24
N GLU A 35 -4.37 -12.14 -6.86
CA GLU A 35 -5.72 -12.07 -7.44
C GLU A 35 -6.81 -12.57 -6.48
N GLY A 36 -6.42 -13.03 -5.28
CA GLY A 36 -7.33 -13.57 -4.27
C GLY A 36 -8.04 -12.52 -3.41
N GLU A 37 -9.07 -12.94 -2.69
CA GLU A 37 -9.82 -12.09 -1.76
C GLU A 37 -8.91 -11.54 -0.64
N GLU A 38 -8.02 -12.39 -0.10
CA GLU A 38 -7.02 -11.97 0.89
C GLU A 38 -6.07 -10.90 0.36
N ALA A 39 -5.66 -10.98 -0.91
CA ALA A 39 -4.82 -9.95 -1.52
C ALA A 39 -5.57 -8.63 -1.65
N ARG A 40 -6.86 -8.67 -2.02
CA ARG A 40 -7.70 -7.46 -2.05
C ARG A 40 -7.77 -6.79 -0.67
N GLU A 41 -7.88 -7.55 0.42
CA GLU A 41 -7.85 -6.99 1.78
C GLU A 41 -6.51 -6.30 2.10
N ILE A 42 -5.38 -6.93 1.73
CA ILE A 42 -4.04 -6.35 1.88
C ILE A 42 -3.95 -5.03 1.10
N ALA A 43 -4.41 -5.00 -0.15
CA ALA A 43 -4.39 -3.82 -1.00
C ALA A 43 -5.23 -2.66 -0.40
N LEU A 44 -6.43 -2.95 0.08
CA LEU A 44 -7.30 -1.96 0.72
C LEU A 44 -6.67 -1.40 2.00
N ARG A 45 -6.06 -2.26 2.82
CA ARG A 45 -5.35 -1.84 4.03
C ARG A 45 -4.15 -0.94 3.71
N LEU A 46 -3.37 -1.28 2.69
CA LEU A 46 -2.24 -0.46 2.23
C LEU A 46 -2.69 0.92 1.76
N LEU A 47 -3.77 1.00 0.99
CA LEU A 47 -4.35 2.28 0.55
C LEU A 47 -4.83 3.12 1.74
N ALA A 48 -5.46 2.50 2.74
CA ALA A 48 -5.91 3.20 3.95
C ALA A 48 -4.72 3.78 4.74
N LEU A 49 -3.67 2.99 4.98
CA LEU A 49 -2.45 3.43 5.66
C LEU A 49 -1.75 4.56 4.91
N HIS A 50 -1.68 4.43 3.58
CA HIS A 50 -1.11 5.45 2.71
C HIS A 50 -1.87 6.77 2.76
N ASN A 51 -3.20 6.71 2.71
CA ASN A 51 -4.06 7.89 2.81
C ASN A 51 -4.00 8.54 4.20
N ALA A 52 -3.67 7.77 5.24
CA ALA A 52 -3.36 8.27 6.58
C ALA A 52 -1.98 8.94 6.68
N GLY A 53 -1.18 8.92 5.61
CA GLY A 53 0.13 9.57 5.54
C GLY A 53 1.32 8.63 5.80
N LEU A 54 1.07 7.34 6.00
CA LEU A 54 2.12 6.35 6.16
C LEU A 54 2.72 6.04 4.79
N THR A 55 3.97 6.44 4.57
CA THR A 55 4.60 6.37 3.23
C THR A 55 5.89 5.57 3.19
N ASP A 56 6.43 5.20 4.35
CA ASP A 56 7.61 4.34 4.49
C ASP A 56 7.31 2.90 4.05
N GLU A 57 8.14 2.35 3.15
CA GLU A 57 7.90 1.03 2.56
C GLU A 57 8.00 -0.09 3.61
N SER A 58 9.00 -0.06 4.49
CA SER A 58 9.17 -1.10 5.51
C SER A 58 7.98 -1.13 6.46
N THR A 59 7.58 0.04 6.95
CA THR A 59 6.44 0.18 7.86
C THR A 59 5.14 -0.28 7.20
N LEU A 60 4.94 0.04 5.92
CA LEU A 60 3.75 -0.41 5.19
C LEU A 60 3.74 -1.93 4.97
N ILE A 61 4.88 -2.53 4.66
CA ILE A 61 5.00 -3.99 4.51
C ILE A 61 4.68 -4.67 5.84
N ASP A 62 5.29 -4.23 6.94
CA ASP A 62 5.10 -4.86 8.25
C ASP A 62 3.66 -4.66 8.78
N ALA A 63 3.03 -3.53 8.46
CA ALA A 63 1.65 -3.28 8.84
C ALA A 63 0.62 -4.02 7.98
N ALA A 64 1.01 -4.52 6.81
CA ALA A 64 0.17 -5.27 5.87
C ALA A 64 0.47 -6.78 5.86
N ALA A 65 1.65 -7.21 6.32
CA ALA A 65 2.07 -8.58 6.58
C ALA A 65 1.44 -9.15 7.85
#